data_AF-W9VYP2-F1
#
_entry.id   AF-W9VYP2-F1
#
_cell.length_a   1.000
_cell.length_b   1.000
_cell.length_c   1.000
_cell.angle_alpha   90.00
_cell.angle_beta   90.00
_cell.angle_gamma   90.00
#
_symmetry.space_group_name_H-M   'P 1'
#
loop_
_entity.id
_entity.type
_entity.pdbx_description
1 polymer ?
#
loop_
_entity_poly.entity_id
_entity_poly.type
_entity_poly.pdbx_seq_one_letter_code
_entity_poly.pdbx_strand_id
1 'polypeptide(L)'
;MAAVDAGGNQRPNPLQPPPLRLPAIAVPVVTMSAFVVGEDIGLAPYAYVIVDVTCGLQNALQEQQRLSQRGPLANQLDNDPGYLDGLHIAFDIEGPATVVWEFGAPHCQTLRINDRWVVMIKISLKENNLAARMSSSVRSSLAMIDQFLQTLEIDSKKSEPVFVHAIVRYRHAFLPENTTLETRAACQVGSLVITSAITALTKTLSTSIIHALNPGPGSYLHLTSITEPTCRLYFDFPADEAMTIIKDFRLVFGDAIPRSVQIDLANLDAHYYHAQNSQSTPKKPSTFRKSLHRARAVVSKMSLKKKNVE
;
A
#
# COMPACT_ATOMS: atom_id res chain seq x y z
N MET A 1 56.81 -26.15 15.66
CA MET A 1 56.27 -26.32 17.03
C MET A 1 55.77 -24.96 17.47
N ALA A 2 54.50 -24.68 17.17
CA ALA A 2 53.34 -24.89 18.05
C ALA A 2 53.07 -23.62 18.87
N ALA A 3 52.19 -22.79 18.30
CA ALA A 3 51.46 -21.76 19.01
C ALA A 3 50.59 -22.42 20.08
N VAL A 4 50.57 -21.86 21.29
CA VAL A 4 49.68 -22.32 22.36
C VAL A 4 48.58 -21.27 22.53
N ASP A 5 47.37 -21.73 22.21
CA ASP A 5 46.08 -21.08 22.34
C ASP A 5 45.88 -20.37 23.69
N ALA A 6 45.56 -19.07 23.63
CA ALA A 6 44.87 -18.37 24.71
C ALA A 6 43.36 -18.62 24.61
N GLY A 7 42.95 -19.89 24.72
CA GLY A 7 41.56 -20.33 24.79
C GLY A 7 41.02 -20.25 26.21
N GLY A 8 40.87 -19.03 26.74
CA GLY A 8 40.27 -18.80 28.05
C GLY A 8 38.77 -19.04 28.03
N ASN A 9 38.33 -20.25 28.39
CA ASN A 9 36.94 -20.53 28.78
C ASN A 9 36.62 -19.79 30.09
N GLN A 10 36.22 -18.51 29.99
CA GLN A 10 35.68 -17.76 31.11
C GLN A 10 34.35 -18.39 31.54
N ARG A 11 34.36 -19.10 32.67
CA ARG A 11 33.12 -19.46 33.38
C ARG A 11 32.38 -18.16 33.74
N PRO A 12 31.06 -18.07 33.52
CA PRO A 12 30.30 -16.90 33.91
C PRO A 12 30.44 -16.68 35.41
N ASN A 13 30.72 -15.44 35.82
CA ASN A 13 30.84 -15.08 37.21
C ASN A 13 29.48 -15.31 37.91
N PRO A 14 29.37 -16.21 38.92
CA PRO A 14 28.10 -16.55 39.56
C PRO A 14 27.46 -15.40 40.34
N LEU A 15 28.18 -14.29 40.52
CA LEU A 15 27.70 -13.06 41.15
C LEU A 15 27.21 -12.00 40.15
N GLN A 16 27.29 -12.28 38.84
CA GLN A 16 26.77 -11.36 37.84
C GLN A 16 25.25 -11.52 37.78
N PRO A 17 24.46 -10.46 38.03
CA PRO A 17 23.01 -10.55 37.87
C PRO A 17 22.72 -10.98 36.43
N PRO A 18 21.71 -11.87 36.21
CA PRO A 18 21.34 -12.26 34.86
C PRO A 18 21.07 -10.98 34.05
N PRO A 19 21.51 -10.91 32.78
CA PRO A 19 21.22 -9.75 31.95
C PRO A 19 19.71 -9.52 31.98
N LEU A 20 19.30 -8.30 32.33
CA LEU A 20 17.89 -7.91 32.36
C LEU A 20 17.32 -8.16 30.96
N ARG A 21 16.52 -9.21 30.81
CA ARG A 21 15.77 -9.48 29.59
C ARG A 21 14.64 -8.47 29.55
N LEU A 22 14.75 -7.47 28.69
CA LEU A 22 13.59 -6.64 28.37
C LEU A 22 12.51 -7.55 27.77
N PRO A 23 11.24 -7.40 28.18
CA PRO A 23 10.16 -8.16 27.56
C PRO A 23 10.13 -7.81 26.07
N ALA A 24 9.83 -8.81 25.23
CA ALA A 24 9.56 -8.56 23.84
C ALA A 24 8.22 -7.80 23.76
N ILE A 25 8.15 -6.72 23.00
CA ILE A 25 6.97 -5.84 22.93
C ILE A 25 6.44 -5.87 21.50
N ALA A 26 5.12 -6.01 21.35
CA ALA A 26 4.45 -5.92 20.06
C ALA A 26 4.55 -4.50 19.49
N VAL A 27 5.03 -4.36 18.26
CA VAL A 27 5.24 -3.05 17.62
C VAL A 27 4.83 -3.08 16.16
N PRO A 28 4.17 -2.03 15.64
CA PRO A 28 3.82 -1.97 14.24
C PRO A 28 5.06 -1.71 13.39
N VAL A 29 5.24 -2.54 12.37
CA VAL A 29 6.24 -2.38 11.31
C VAL A 29 5.49 -2.00 10.05
N VAL A 30 5.73 -0.78 9.58
CA VAL A 30 5.04 -0.18 8.44
C VAL A 30 5.94 -0.25 7.21
N THR A 31 5.50 -0.98 6.20
CA THR A 31 6.16 -1.04 4.89
C THR A 31 5.27 -0.35 3.87
N MET A 32 5.83 0.57 3.09
CA MET A 32 5.10 1.27 2.03
C MET A 32 5.70 0.94 0.67
N SER A 33 4.83 0.75 -0.32
CA SER A 33 5.22 0.52 -1.70
C SER A 33 4.27 1.24 -2.64
N ALA A 34 4.75 1.67 -3.81
CA ALA A 34 3.96 2.42 -4.77
C ALA A 34 4.29 2.01 -6.20
N PHE A 35 3.32 2.12 -7.10
CA PHE A 35 3.54 2.01 -8.54
C PHE A 35 2.66 2.99 -9.31
N VAL A 36 3.20 3.50 -10.42
CA VAL A 36 2.57 4.51 -11.27
C VAL A 36 2.00 3.84 -12.51
N VAL A 37 0.82 4.29 -12.93
CA VAL A 37 0.10 3.84 -14.12
C VAL A 37 -0.16 5.07 -14.99
N GLY A 38 0.24 5.03 -16.25
CA GLY A 38 -0.15 6.04 -17.24
C GLY A 38 0.93 7.00 -17.74
N GLU A 39 2.23 6.73 -17.59
CA GLU A 39 3.24 7.53 -18.31
C GLU A 39 3.16 7.32 -19.85
N ASP A 40 2.58 6.21 -20.35
CA ASP A 40 2.65 5.83 -21.77
C ASP A 40 1.33 5.88 -22.58
N ILE A 41 0.16 6.23 -21.99
CA ILE A 41 -1.16 5.96 -22.62
C ILE A 41 -2.01 7.24 -22.89
N GLY A 42 -1.45 8.44 -22.73
CA GLY A 42 -2.19 9.69 -22.99
C GLY A 42 -3.39 9.93 -22.06
N LEU A 43 -3.47 9.17 -20.96
CA LEU A 43 -4.38 9.38 -19.84
C LEU A 43 -3.59 10.07 -18.71
N ALA A 44 -4.29 10.87 -17.90
CA ALA A 44 -3.67 11.51 -16.74
C ALA A 44 -3.04 10.44 -15.82
N PRO A 45 -1.76 10.58 -15.45
CA PRO A 45 -1.07 9.57 -14.67
C PRO A 45 -1.68 9.46 -13.26
N TYR A 46 -1.72 8.24 -12.73
CA TYR A 46 -2.15 7.96 -11.37
C TYR A 46 -1.23 6.91 -10.75
N ALA A 47 -1.26 6.79 -9.43
CA ALA A 47 -0.48 5.80 -8.71
C ALA A 47 -1.31 5.09 -7.66
N TYR A 48 -0.92 3.86 -7.36
CA TYR A 48 -1.39 3.14 -6.18
C TYR A 48 -0.28 3.15 -5.14
N VAL A 49 -0.63 3.46 -3.90
CA VAL A 49 0.26 3.37 -2.74
C VAL A 49 -0.33 2.36 -1.78
N ILE A 50 0.46 1.36 -1.43
CA ILE A 50 0.08 0.27 -0.54
C ILE A 50 0.86 0.44 0.75
N VAL A 51 0.10 0.52 1.85
CA VAL A 51 0.62 0.56 3.21
C VAL A 51 0.32 -0.76 3.87
N ASP A 52 1.40 -1.44 4.20
CA ASP A 52 1.38 -2.75 4.81
C ASP A 52 1.90 -2.66 6.24
N VAL A 53 1.00 -2.83 7.20
CA VAL A 53 1.28 -2.79 8.62
C VAL A 53 1.31 -4.22 9.15
N THR A 54 2.48 -4.64 9.62
CA THR A 54 2.65 -5.93 10.30
C THR A 54 2.94 -5.69 11.78
N CYS A 55 2.60 -6.63 12.64
CA CYS A 55 3.00 -6.57 14.04
C CYS A 55 4.22 -7.48 14.27
N GLY A 56 5.35 -6.86 14.59
CA GLY A 56 6.59 -7.52 14.93
C GLY A 56 6.92 -7.41 16.42
N LEU A 57 8.01 -8.05 16.81
CA LEU A 57 8.56 -7.95 18.16
C LEU A 57 9.71 -6.93 18.21
N GLN A 58 9.56 -5.90 19.02
CA GLN A 58 10.66 -5.06 19.45
C GLN A 58 11.31 -5.67 20.70
N ASN A 59 12.63 -5.61 20.81
CA ASN A 59 13.42 -6.19 21.92
C ASN A 59 13.34 -7.72 22.07
N ALA A 60 12.77 -8.45 21.11
CA ALA A 60 13.07 -9.88 20.98
C ALA A 60 14.56 -9.99 20.70
N LEU A 61 15.34 -10.28 21.74
CA LEU A 61 16.78 -10.41 21.68
C LEU A 61 17.20 -11.11 20.39
N GLN A 62 18.06 -10.42 19.65
CA GLN A 62 18.91 -10.86 18.55
C GLN A 62 19.81 -12.07 18.92
N GLU A 63 19.47 -12.84 19.96
CA GLU A 63 20.26 -13.89 20.62
C GLU A 63 19.67 -15.30 20.54
N GLN A 64 18.66 -15.58 19.70
CA GLN A 64 18.35 -17.00 19.42
C GLN A 64 19.50 -17.73 18.71
N GLN A 65 20.46 -17.01 18.11
CA GLN A 65 21.69 -17.61 17.58
C GLN A 65 22.80 -17.85 18.62
N ARG A 66 22.69 -17.31 19.86
CA ARG A 66 23.70 -17.52 20.92
C ARG A 66 23.23 -18.41 22.07
N LEU A 67 21.92 -18.61 22.26
CA LEU A 67 21.38 -19.29 23.44
C LEU A 67 21.03 -20.78 23.26
N SER A 68 21.30 -21.39 22.11
CA SER A 68 21.22 -22.85 21.93
C SER A 68 22.19 -23.65 22.83
N GLN A 69 22.96 -23.00 23.70
CA GLN A 69 23.90 -23.63 24.63
C GLN A 69 23.53 -23.55 26.13
N ARG A 70 22.40 -22.95 26.53
CA ARG A 70 22.06 -22.83 27.97
C ARG A 70 20.64 -23.26 28.31
N GLY A 71 20.50 -24.57 28.58
CA GLY A 71 19.67 -25.22 29.60
C GLY A 71 18.13 -24.98 29.64
N PRO A 72 17.32 -25.94 30.13
CA PRO A 72 15.87 -25.93 29.96
C PRO A 72 15.08 -24.99 30.90
N LEU A 73 15.72 -24.34 31.87
CA LEU A 73 15.04 -23.72 33.03
C LEU A 73 14.86 -22.19 32.95
N ALA A 74 15.39 -21.53 31.92
CA ALA A 74 15.28 -20.07 31.75
C ALA A 74 14.14 -19.62 30.81
N ASN A 75 13.23 -20.53 30.47
CA ASN A 75 12.20 -20.37 29.44
C ASN A 75 10.76 -20.24 30.00
N GLN A 76 10.58 -19.98 31.30
CA GLN A 76 9.28 -20.08 31.98
C GLN A 76 8.62 -18.77 32.44
N LEU A 77 9.14 -17.59 32.05
CA LEU A 77 8.25 -16.42 32.07
C LEU A 77 7.49 -16.42 30.75
N ASP A 78 6.15 -16.51 30.84
CA ASP A 78 5.24 -16.15 29.76
C ASP A 78 5.55 -14.70 29.37
N ASN A 79 6.46 -14.52 28.42
CA ASN A 79 6.75 -13.24 27.79
C ASN A 79 5.60 -12.98 26.81
N ASP A 80 4.40 -12.71 27.33
CA ASP A 80 3.31 -12.17 26.53
C ASP A 80 3.77 -10.81 26.01
N PRO A 81 3.91 -10.65 24.69
CA PRO A 81 4.36 -9.40 24.09
C PRO A 81 3.26 -8.35 23.98
N GLY A 82 2.03 -8.70 24.37
CA GLY A 82 0.87 -7.84 24.28
C GLY A 82 0.34 -7.71 22.85
N TYR A 83 -0.52 -6.71 22.65
CA TYR A 83 -1.15 -6.43 21.38
C TYR A 83 -1.31 -4.93 21.17
N LEU A 84 -1.50 -4.54 19.92
CA LEU A 84 -1.83 -3.18 19.53
C LEU A 84 -3.35 -3.04 19.47
N ASP A 85 -3.87 -1.93 19.95
CA ASP A 85 -5.31 -1.65 20.01
C ASP A 85 -5.64 -0.25 19.45
N GLY A 86 -6.85 -0.10 18.91
CA GLY A 86 -7.36 1.16 18.38
C GLY A 86 -6.48 1.77 17.28
N LEU A 87 -6.02 0.94 16.33
CA LEU A 87 -5.14 1.37 15.27
C LEU A 87 -5.89 2.21 14.23
N HIS A 88 -5.26 3.30 13.79
CA HIS A 88 -5.79 4.22 12.78
C HIS A 88 -4.68 4.69 11.84
N ILE A 89 -4.92 4.67 10.53
CA ILE A 89 -4.01 5.21 9.52
C ILE A 89 -4.58 6.52 8.97
N ALA A 90 -3.77 7.57 9.00
CA ALA A 90 -4.02 8.80 8.25
C ALA A 90 -2.96 8.98 7.16
N PHE A 91 -3.34 9.63 6.06
CA PHE A 91 -2.45 9.95 4.96
C PHE A 91 -2.20 11.46 4.88
N ASP A 92 -0.94 11.82 4.68
CA ASP A 92 -0.52 13.17 4.34
C ASP A 92 0.29 13.11 3.04
N ILE A 93 0.02 14.01 2.10
CA ILE A 93 0.62 13.99 0.76
C ILE A 93 1.37 15.30 0.55
N GLU A 94 2.67 15.17 0.34
CA GLU A 94 3.54 16.26 -0.08
C GLU A 94 3.75 16.18 -1.60
N GLY A 95 3.50 17.29 -2.29
CA GLY A 95 3.66 17.40 -3.74
C GLY A 95 2.34 17.40 -4.54
N PRO A 96 2.43 17.35 -5.88
CA PRO A 96 1.29 17.60 -6.78
C PRO A 96 0.37 16.40 -6.97
N ALA A 97 -0.13 15.80 -5.88
CA ALA A 97 -1.03 14.67 -5.95
C ALA A 97 -2.27 14.86 -5.06
N THR A 98 -3.34 14.16 -5.40
CA THR A 98 -4.57 14.13 -4.60
C THR A 98 -5.07 12.71 -4.45
N VAL A 99 -5.47 12.33 -3.23
CA VAL A 99 -6.17 11.06 -2.99
C VAL A 99 -7.47 11.06 -3.78
N VAL A 100 -7.62 10.06 -4.65
CA VAL A 100 -8.84 9.81 -5.42
C VAL A 100 -9.71 8.81 -4.68
N TRP A 101 -9.08 7.81 -4.07
CA TRP A 101 -9.77 6.71 -3.43
C TRP A 101 -8.92 6.04 -2.36
N GLU A 102 -9.58 5.52 -1.34
CA GLU A 102 -8.98 4.73 -0.26
C GLU A 102 -9.62 3.34 -0.24
N PHE A 103 -8.81 2.30 -0.11
CA PHE A 103 -9.22 0.91 -0.10
C PHE A 103 -8.78 0.22 1.21
N GLY A 104 -9.65 -0.63 1.75
CA GLY A 104 -9.48 -1.26 3.06
C GLY A 104 -10.09 -0.43 4.19
N ALA A 105 -10.08 -0.93 5.42
CA ALA A 105 -10.50 -0.11 6.56
C ALA A 105 -9.31 0.70 7.10
N PRO A 106 -9.45 2.03 7.24
CA PRO A 106 -8.44 2.88 7.86
C PRO A 106 -8.38 2.71 9.38
N HIS A 107 -9.27 1.89 9.95
CA HIS A 107 -9.32 1.54 11.36
C HIS A 107 -9.15 0.02 11.54
N CYS A 108 -8.30 -0.37 12.48
CA CYS A 108 -8.11 -1.75 12.90
C CYS A 108 -8.24 -1.82 14.42
N GLN A 109 -9.15 -2.66 14.92
CA GLN A 109 -9.41 -2.71 16.35
C GLN A 109 -8.23 -3.29 17.11
N THR A 110 -7.76 -4.48 16.73
CA THR A 110 -6.62 -5.13 17.40
C THR A 110 -5.66 -5.74 16.39
N LEU A 111 -4.36 -5.55 16.59
CA LEU A 111 -3.29 -6.18 15.82
C LEU A 111 -2.38 -6.97 16.77
N ARG A 112 -2.31 -8.29 16.61
CA ARG A 112 -1.41 -9.19 17.36
C ARG A 112 -0.20 -9.56 16.50
N ILE A 113 0.77 -10.21 17.11
CA ILE A 113 1.98 -10.64 16.41
C ILE A 113 1.65 -11.58 15.26
N ASN A 114 2.36 -11.40 14.15
CA ASN A 114 2.15 -12.07 12.87
C ASN A 114 0.85 -11.68 12.17
N ASP A 115 0.04 -10.80 12.77
CA ASP A 115 -1.09 -10.21 12.07
C ASP A 115 -0.59 -9.16 11.09
N ARG A 116 -1.41 -8.96 10.07
CA ARG A 116 -1.12 -8.03 8.97
C ARG A 116 -2.37 -7.24 8.62
N TRP A 117 -2.19 -5.95 8.45
CA TRP A 117 -3.22 -5.01 8.10
C TRP A 117 -2.74 -4.17 6.92
N VAL A 118 -3.45 -4.28 5.80
CA VAL A 118 -3.07 -3.63 4.54
C VAL A 118 -4.13 -2.61 4.17
N VAL A 119 -3.69 -1.39 3.86
CA VAL A 119 -4.52 -0.29 3.33
C VAL A 119 -3.88 0.18 2.04
N MET A 120 -4.69 0.50 1.04
CA MET A 120 -4.20 1.00 -0.23
C MET A 120 -4.91 2.29 -0.58
N ILE A 121 -4.20 3.23 -1.22
CA ILE A 121 -4.80 4.45 -1.75
C ILE A 121 -4.49 4.60 -3.22
N LYS A 122 -5.44 5.13 -3.98
CA LYS A 122 -5.24 5.60 -5.34
C LYS A 122 -5.05 7.11 -5.31
N ILE A 123 -3.94 7.58 -5.84
CA ILE A 123 -3.65 9.00 -5.98
C ILE A 123 -3.63 9.39 -7.45
N SER A 124 -4.22 10.54 -7.77
CA SER A 124 -4.06 11.17 -9.09
C SER A 124 -2.84 12.08 -9.03
N LEU A 125 -1.95 11.91 -10.00
CA LEU A 125 -0.78 12.75 -10.17
C LEU A 125 -1.18 13.91 -11.07
N LYS A 126 -1.04 15.15 -10.59
CA LYS A 126 -1.28 16.34 -11.41
C LYS A 126 -0.05 16.60 -12.25
N GLU A 127 -0.25 16.96 -13.51
CA GLU A 127 0.78 17.58 -14.34
C GLU A 127 1.10 18.97 -13.78
N ASN A 128 1.89 19.02 -12.71
CA ASN A 128 2.45 20.27 -12.21
C ASN A 128 3.78 20.53 -12.91
N ASN A 129 3.76 20.62 -14.24
CA ASN A 129 4.82 21.33 -14.93
C ASN A 129 4.72 22.80 -14.49
N LEU A 130 5.85 23.41 -14.12
CA LEU A 130 5.93 24.83 -13.76
C LEU A 130 5.22 25.73 -14.80
N ALA A 131 5.23 25.31 -16.07
CA ALA A 131 4.50 25.88 -17.19
C ALA A 131 2.97 26.00 -16.95
N ALA A 132 2.32 24.98 -16.38
CA ALA A 132 0.88 24.97 -16.12
C ALA A 132 0.49 25.94 -15.00
N ARG A 133 1.32 26.06 -13.94
CA ARG A 133 1.11 27.02 -12.85
C ARG A 133 1.33 28.47 -13.32
N MET A 134 2.33 28.71 -14.16
CA MET A 134 2.70 30.05 -14.65
C MET A 134 1.86 30.55 -15.83
N SER A 135 1.23 29.66 -16.61
CA SER A 135 0.23 30.02 -17.64
C SER A 135 -0.93 30.85 -17.07
N SER A 136 -1.25 30.68 -15.79
CA SER A 136 -2.24 31.51 -15.09
C SER A 136 -1.71 32.88 -14.63
N SER A 137 -0.39 33.10 -14.59
CA SER A 137 0.23 34.21 -13.87
C SER A 137 1.08 35.17 -14.73
N VAL A 138 1.39 34.88 -16.00
CA VAL A 138 2.31 35.71 -16.81
C VAL A 138 1.55 36.58 -17.82
N ARG A 139 1.13 37.76 -17.35
CA ARG A 139 0.82 38.93 -18.20
C ARG A 139 1.82 40.08 -17.94
N SER A 140 3.13 39.86 -17.99
CA SER A 140 4.08 40.99 -18.05
C SER A 140 5.55 40.59 -18.26
N SER A 141 6.17 41.22 -19.26
CA SER A 141 7.62 41.43 -19.53
C SER A 141 8.45 40.32 -20.22
N LEU A 142 9.17 40.74 -21.27
CA LEU A 142 10.00 39.94 -22.18
C LEU A 142 11.30 39.42 -21.55
N ALA A 143 11.86 40.10 -20.54
CA ALA A 143 13.08 39.65 -19.87
C ALA A 143 12.86 38.44 -18.94
N MET A 144 11.63 38.23 -18.47
CA MET A 144 11.25 37.00 -17.77
C MET A 144 11.15 35.80 -18.71
N ILE A 145 11.02 36.01 -20.04
CA ILE A 145 10.81 34.94 -21.02
C ILE A 145 12.11 34.15 -21.29
N ASP A 146 13.28 34.80 -21.34
CA ASP A 146 14.55 34.09 -21.55
C ASP A 146 15.00 33.33 -20.29
N GLN A 147 14.80 33.92 -19.11
CA GLN A 147 15.00 33.22 -17.84
C GLN A 147 13.97 32.09 -17.65
N PHE A 148 12.76 32.23 -18.19
CA PHE A 148 11.70 31.22 -18.27
C PHE A 148 12.05 30.07 -19.21
N LEU A 149 12.61 30.34 -20.40
CA LEU A 149 13.03 29.29 -21.34
C LEU A 149 14.19 28.47 -20.75
N GLN A 150 15.16 29.12 -20.10
CA GLN A 150 16.25 28.41 -19.42
C GLN A 150 15.76 27.60 -18.21
N THR A 151 14.82 28.13 -17.41
CA THR A 151 14.26 27.38 -16.27
C THR A 151 13.37 26.23 -16.75
N LEU A 152 12.55 26.41 -17.79
CA LEU A 152 11.74 25.35 -18.39
C LEU A 152 12.58 24.28 -19.09
N GLU A 153 13.71 24.63 -19.70
CA GLU A 153 14.59 23.65 -20.34
C GLU A 153 15.27 22.75 -19.30
N ILE A 154 15.52 23.28 -18.10
CA ILE A 154 16.05 22.55 -16.94
C ILE A 154 14.94 21.76 -16.21
N ASP A 155 13.72 22.30 -16.13
CA ASP A 155 12.60 21.78 -15.30
C ASP A 155 11.60 20.92 -16.09
N SER A 156 11.56 21.01 -17.42
CA SER A 156 10.75 20.13 -18.32
C SER A 156 11.12 18.65 -18.22
N LYS A 157 12.20 18.32 -17.50
CA LYS A 157 12.68 16.94 -17.31
C LYS A 157 12.43 16.39 -15.90
N LYS A 158 11.94 17.18 -14.94
CA LYS A 158 11.75 16.72 -13.56
C LYS A 158 10.44 17.23 -12.97
N SER A 159 9.43 16.36 -13.00
CA SER A 159 8.22 16.53 -12.19
C SER A 159 8.59 16.65 -10.71
N GLU A 160 7.92 17.55 -9.98
CA GLU A 160 8.07 17.70 -8.53
C GLU A 160 7.78 16.34 -7.85
N PRO A 161 8.68 15.84 -6.98
CA PRO A 161 8.49 14.52 -6.37
C PRO A 161 7.26 14.52 -5.46
N VAL A 162 6.47 13.45 -5.56
CA VAL A 162 5.33 13.22 -4.67
C VAL A 162 5.78 12.31 -3.54
N PHE A 163 5.54 12.71 -2.29
CA PHE A 163 5.74 11.87 -1.11
C PHE A 163 4.41 11.61 -0.43
N VAL A 164 4.17 10.34 -0.10
CA VAL A 164 3.01 9.92 0.69
C VAL A 164 3.49 9.50 2.06
N HIS A 165 2.97 10.16 3.09
CA HIS A 165 3.22 9.85 4.48
C HIS A 165 2.04 9.06 5.04
N ALA A 166 2.32 7.88 5.62
CA ALA A 166 1.38 7.12 6.40
C ALA A 166 1.64 7.37 7.89
N ILE A 167 0.62 7.86 8.60
CA ILE A 167 0.67 8.13 10.03
C ILE A 167 -0.20 7.10 10.74
N VAL A 168 0.43 6.13 11.39
CA VAL A 168 -0.25 5.05 12.13
C VAL A 168 -0.30 5.44 13.60
N ARG A 169 -1.51 5.67 14.10
CA ARG A 169 -1.80 5.91 15.52
C ARG A 169 -2.34 4.65 16.14
N TYR A 170 -1.88 4.32 17.35
CA TYR A 170 -2.27 3.09 18.03
C TYR A 170 -2.05 3.19 19.54
N ARG A 171 -2.59 2.24 20.27
CA ARG A 171 -2.32 2.03 21.70
C ARG A 171 -1.66 0.68 21.90
N HIS A 172 -0.85 0.56 22.94
CA HIS A 172 -0.29 -0.73 23.34
C HIS A 172 -1.06 -1.24 24.56
N ALA A 173 -1.31 -2.55 24.64
CA ALA A 173 -2.00 -3.20 25.76
C ALA A 173 -1.33 -2.99 27.15
N PHE A 174 -0.08 -2.50 27.18
CA PHE A 174 0.69 -2.24 28.41
C PHE A 174 0.68 -0.77 28.82
N LEU A 175 0.10 0.10 28.00
CA LEU A 175 0.01 1.53 28.27
C LEU A 175 -1.40 1.88 28.73
N PRO A 176 -1.55 2.93 29.56
CA PRO A 176 -2.87 3.47 29.92
C PRO A 176 -3.71 3.83 28.68
N GLU A 177 -5.03 3.69 28.77
CA GLU A 177 -5.96 3.89 27.63
C GLU A 177 -5.89 5.27 26.97
N ASN A 178 -5.41 6.28 27.69
CA ASN A 178 -5.22 7.65 27.21
C ASN A 178 -3.87 7.88 26.50
N THR A 179 -3.00 6.87 26.44
CA THR A 179 -1.69 6.97 25.80
C THR A 179 -1.79 6.50 24.36
N THR A 180 -1.66 7.43 23.42
CA THR A 180 -1.61 7.13 21.98
C THR A 180 -0.17 7.23 21.50
N LEU A 181 0.28 6.19 20.81
CA LEU A 181 1.56 6.11 20.13
C LEU A 181 1.37 6.44 18.65
N GLU A 182 2.41 6.99 18.03
CA GLU A 182 2.41 7.34 16.61
C GLU A 182 3.66 6.78 15.92
N THR A 183 3.47 6.14 14.78
CA THR A 183 4.55 5.71 13.89
C THR A 183 4.30 6.29 12.50
N ARG A 184 5.35 6.82 11.89
CA ARG A 184 5.28 7.43 10.56
C ARG A 184 6.15 6.66 9.58
N ALA A 185 5.63 6.46 8.39
CA ALA A 185 6.40 5.99 7.24
C ALA A 185 6.16 6.94 6.06
N ALA A 186 7.12 7.02 5.15
CA ALA A 186 7.03 7.84 3.96
C ALA A 186 7.42 7.00 2.74
N CYS A 187 6.74 7.23 1.62
CA CYS A 187 7.02 6.59 0.34
C CYS A 187 7.08 7.66 -0.74
N GLN A 188 8.18 7.70 -1.49
CA GLN A 188 8.27 8.53 -2.68
C GLN A 188 7.55 7.83 -3.84
N VAL A 189 6.63 8.55 -4.48
CA VAL A 189 5.96 8.14 -5.70
C VAL A 189 6.70 8.78 -6.88
N GLY A 190 7.51 7.99 -7.59
CA GLY A 190 8.35 8.47 -8.69
C GLY A 190 8.37 7.52 -9.89
N SER A 191 8.77 8.05 -11.06
CA SER A 191 8.91 7.31 -12.32
C SER A 191 9.89 6.14 -12.12
N LEU A 192 9.41 4.92 -12.38
CA LEU A 192 10.09 3.65 -12.14
C LEU A 192 11.30 3.47 -13.09
N VAL A 193 12.39 4.19 -12.83
CA VAL A 193 13.67 3.97 -13.51
C VAL A 193 14.67 3.48 -12.46
N ILE A 194 14.83 2.16 -12.34
CA ILE A 194 16.11 1.43 -12.13
C ILE A 194 15.80 -0.08 -12.17
N THR A 195 16.22 -0.72 -13.26
CA THR A 195 15.90 -2.10 -13.66
C THR A 195 16.37 -3.20 -12.69
N SER A 196 17.35 -2.92 -11.81
CA SER A 196 17.79 -3.85 -10.75
C SER A 196 17.00 -3.71 -9.45
N ALA A 197 16.44 -2.52 -9.17
CA ALA A 197 15.52 -2.29 -8.07
C ALA A 197 14.14 -2.88 -8.38
N ILE A 198 13.76 -2.95 -9.66
CA ILE A 198 12.50 -3.53 -10.12
C ILE A 198 12.34 -4.97 -9.60
N THR A 199 13.31 -5.87 -9.68
CA THR A 199 13.06 -7.27 -9.25
C THR A 199 12.80 -7.41 -7.74
N ALA A 200 13.55 -6.69 -6.90
CA ALA A 200 13.38 -6.71 -5.44
C ALA A 200 12.12 -5.96 -5.02
N LEU A 201 11.87 -4.78 -5.60
CA LEU A 201 10.64 -4.01 -5.41
C LEU A 201 9.43 -4.79 -5.91
N THR A 202 9.50 -5.43 -7.08
CA THR A 202 8.42 -6.25 -7.65
C THR A 202 8.09 -7.40 -6.72
N LYS A 203 9.05 -8.07 -6.07
CA LYS A 203 8.73 -9.15 -5.11
C LYS A 203 7.99 -8.63 -3.87
N THR A 204 8.44 -7.53 -3.28
CA THR A 204 7.79 -6.94 -2.09
C THR A 204 6.45 -6.29 -2.42
N LEU A 205 6.38 -5.60 -3.56
CA LEU A 205 5.18 -4.94 -4.06
C LEU A 205 4.12 -5.97 -4.48
N SER A 206 4.52 -7.00 -5.24
CA SER A 206 3.59 -8.07 -5.64
C SER A 206 2.99 -8.78 -4.44
N THR A 207 3.80 -9.16 -3.45
CA THR A 207 3.27 -9.79 -2.23
C THR A 207 2.31 -8.84 -1.54
N SER A 208 2.65 -7.56 -1.39
CA SER A 208 1.75 -6.55 -0.79
C SER A 208 0.42 -6.40 -1.53
N ILE A 209 0.41 -6.47 -2.86
CA ILE A 209 -0.82 -6.46 -3.67
C ILE A 209 -1.65 -7.71 -3.46
N ILE A 210 -1.03 -8.90 -3.48
CA ILE A 210 -1.74 -10.15 -3.22
C ILE A 210 -2.35 -10.13 -1.82
N HIS A 211 -1.64 -9.57 -0.85
CA HIS A 211 -2.14 -9.38 0.52
C HIS A 211 -3.31 -8.39 0.59
N ALA A 212 -3.23 -7.26 -0.11
CA ALA A 212 -4.30 -6.26 -0.17
C ALA A 212 -5.58 -6.82 -0.81
N LEU A 213 -5.43 -7.64 -1.86
CA LEU A 213 -6.53 -8.20 -2.63
C LEU A 213 -7.02 -9.55 -2.10
N ASN A 214 -6.42 -10.11 -1.04
CA ASN A 214 -6.84 -11.40 -0.51
C ASN A 214 -8.21 -11.28 0.18
N PRO A 215 -9.27 -11.93 -0.33
CA PRO A 215 -10.62 -11.85 0.24
C PRO A 215 -10.76 -12.60 1.57
N GLY A 216 -9.80 -13.45 1.92
CA GLY A 216 -9.72 -14.06 3.24
C GLY A 216 -10.40 -15.42 3.43
N PRO A 217 -10.53 -15.85 4.70
CA PRO A 217 -11.03 -17.16 5.06
C PRO A 217 -12.49 -17.27 4.60
N GLY A 218 -12.78 -18.37 3.90
CA GLY A 218 -14.09 -18.61 3.27
C GLY A 218 -14.11 -18.40 1.76
N SER A 219 -13.09 -17.80 1.16
CA SER A 219 -12.95 -17.70 -0.30
C SER A 219 -12.48 -18.99 -0.99
N TYR A 220 -12.03 -19.99 -0.21
CA TYR A 220 -11.40 -21.24 -0.68
C TYR A 220 -10.23 -21.04 -1.67
N LEU A 221 -9.68 -19.82 -1.75
CA LEU A 221 -8.56 -19.50 -2.62
C LEU A 221 -7.25 -19.92 -1.98
N HIS A 222 -6.46 -20.69 -2.72
CA HIS A 222 -5.10 -21.00 -2.34
C HIS A 222 -4.13 -20.04 -3.05
N LEU A 223 -3.48 -19.18 -2.27
CA LEU A 223 -2.49 -18.22 -2.75
C LEU A 223 -1.09 -18.72 -2.33
N THR A 224 -0.25 -19.01 -3.31
CA THR A 224 1.05 -19.70 -3.15
C THR A 224 2.22 -18.76 -2.93
N SER A 225 2.09 -17.50 -3.35
CA SER A 225 3.14 -16.49 -3.24
C SER A 225 3.20 -15.83 -1.86
N ILE A 226 2.21 -16.10 -1.01
CA ILE A 226 2.07 -15.49 0.30
C ILE A 226 1.83 -16.51 1.40
N THR A 227 2.36 -16.23 2.59
CA THR A 227 1.96 -16.96 3.80
C THR A 227 0.67 -16.37 4.34
N GLU A 228 -0.28 -17.25 4.67
CA GLU A 228 -1.49 -16.85 5.41
C GLU A 228 -1.09 -16.41 6.83
N PRO A 229 -1.49 -15.20 7.26
CA PRO A 229 -1.24 -14.74 8.62
C PRO A 229 -2.26 -15.38 9.55
N THR A 230 -1.92 -15.43 10.84
CA THR A 230 -2.78 -15.96 11.90
C THR A 230 -4.06 -15.17 12.08
N CYS A 231 -4.02 -13.85 11.91
CA CYS A 231 -5.21 -13.02 11.77
C CYS A 231 -4.94 -11.92 10.73
N ARG A 232 -5.89 -11.75 9.82
CA ARG A 232 -5.95 -10.61 8.90
C ARG A 232 -7.32 -9.98 9.08
N LEU A 233 -7.36 -8.65 9.10
CA LEU A 233 -8.62 -7.98 8.83
C LEU A 233 -8.81 -8.07 7.32
N TYR A 234 -9.70 -8.99 6.94
CA TYR A 234 -10.07 -9.18 5.55
C TYR A 234 -11.14 -8.15 5.20
N PHE A 235 -10.93 -7.46 4.10
CA PHE A 235 -11.86 -6.47 3.59
C PHE A 235 -12.41 -6.98 2.27
N ASP A 236 -13.75 -6.93 2.15
CA ASP A 236 -14.42 -7.21 0.89
C ASP A 236 -14.05 -6.12 -0.11
N PHE A 237 -13.05 -6.41 -0.94
CA PHE A 237 -12.64 -5.52 -2.01
C PHE A 237 -13.73 -5.53 -3.10
N PRO A 238 -14.23 -4.37 -3.56
CA PRO A 238 -15.20 -4.34 -4.65
C PRO A 238 -14.61 -5.02 -5.90
N ALA A 239 -15.35 -5.96 -6.49
CA ALA A 239 -14.84 -6.79 -7.58
C ALA A 239 -14.35 -5.98 -8.78
N ASP A 240 -15.07 -4.93 -9.16
CA ASP A 240 -14.71 -4.03 -10.26
C ASP A 240 -13.36 -3.34 -10.02
N GLU A 241 -13.11 -2.91 -8.78
CA GLU A 241 -11.90 -2.22 -8.38
C GLU A 241 -10.72 -3.19 -8.33
N ALA A 242 -10.90 -4.35 -7.67
CA ALA A 242 -9.89 -5.40 -7.59
C ALA A 242 -9.42 -5.85 -8.99
N MET A 243 -10.36 -6.11 -9.90
CA MET A 243 -10.04 -6.46 -11.29
C MET A 243 -9.29 -5.34 -12.03
N THR A 244 -9.64 -4.08 -11.76
CA THR A 244 -8.93 -2.92 -12.36
C THR A 244 -7.50 -2.85 -11.87
N ILE A 245 -7.28 -3.02 -10.57
CA ILE A 245 -5.94 -3.01 -9.96
C ILE A 245 -5.08 -4.17 -10.49
N ILE A 246 -5.64 -5.38 -10.62
CA ILE A 246 -4.92 -6.52 -11.19
C ILE A 246 -4.48 -6.24 -12.63
N LYS A 247 -5.36 -5.63 -13.44
CA LYS A 247 -5.03 -5.24 -14.82
C LYS A 247 -3.95 -4.16 -14.86
N ASP A 248 -4.08 -3.12 -14.05
CA ASP A 248 -3.11 -2.04 -13.95
C ASP A 248 -1.73 -2.56 -13.52
N PHE A 249 -1.69 -3.46 -12.54
CA PHE A 249 -0.44 -4.07 -12.08
C PHE A 249 0.22 -4.93 -13.17
N ARG A 250 -0.58 -5.75 -13.88
CA ARG A 250 -0.07 -6.53 -15.03
C ARG A 250 0.41 -5.64 -16.17
N LEU A 251 -0.24 -4.51 -16.41
CA LEU A 251 0.14 -3.54 -17.43
C LEU A 251 1.51 -2.92 -17.13
N VAL A 252 1.77 -2.56 -15.87
CA VAL A 252 3.02 -1.90 -15.46
C VAL A 252 4.20 -2.89 -15.39
N PHE A 253 3.98 -4.08 -14.84
CA PHE A 253 5.09 -5.00 -14.54
C PHE A 253 5.23 -6.17 -15.54
N GLY A 254 4.18 -6.50 -16.29
CA GLY A 254 4.21 -7.53 -17.34
C GLY A 254 4.94 -8.81 -16.94
N ASP A 255 5.99 -9.15 -17.69
CA ASP A 255 6.80 -10.36 -17.51
C ASP A 255 7.75 -10.30 -16.30
N ALA A 256 7.94 -9.13 -15.68
CA ALA A 256 8.78 -8.99 -14.48
C ALA A 256 8.11 -9.60 -13.23
N ILE A 257 6.81 -9.93 -13.31
CA ILE A 257 6.05 -10.55 -12.22
C ILE A 257 6.49 -12.01 -12.06
N PRO A 258 6.92 -12.46 -10.87
CA PRO A 258 7.28 -13.85 -10.62
C PRO A 258 6.13 -14.82 -10.93
N ARG A 259 6.45 -16.02 -11.43
CA ARG A 259 5.44 -17.03 -11.83
C ARG A 259 4.43 -17.37 -10.73
N SER A 260 4.87 -17.52 -9.48
CA SER A 260 3.97 -17.80 -8.35
C SER A 260 2.95 -16.67 -8.15
N VAL A 261 3.39 -15.42 -8.28
CA VAL A 261 2.51 -14.24 -8.21
C VAL A 261 1.56 -14.21 -9.40
N GLN A 262 2.01 -14.55 -10.61
CA GLN A 262 1.12 -14.59 -11.78
C GLN A 262 -0.04 -15.57 -11.59
N ILE A 263 0.25 -16.75 -11.00
CA ILE A 263 -0.78 -17.76 -10.65
C ILE A 263 -1.76 -17.18 -9.63
N ASP A 264 -1.26 -16.58 -8.55
CA ASP A 264 -2.10 -15.98 -7.52
C ASP A 264 -2.97 -14.83 -8.07
N LEU A 265 -2.41 -13.96 -8.92
CA LEU A 265 -3.18 -12.92 -9.61
C LEU A 265 -4.25 -13.51 -10.52
N ALA A 266 -4.00 -14.64 -11.18
CA ALA A 266 -5.00 -15.31 -12.01
C ALA A 266 -6.13 -15.92 -11.15
N ASN A 267 -5.79 -16.51 -10.00
CA ASN A 267 -6.78 -17.02 -9.04
C ASN A 267 -7.65 -15.89 -8.48
N LEU A 268 -7.04 -14.75 -8.12
CA LEU A 268 -7.76 -13.56 -7.66
C LEU A 268 -8.65 -12.97 -8.77
N ASP A 269 -8.15 -12.86 -9.99
CA ASP A 269 -8.91 -12.36 -11.14
C ASP A 269 -10.15 -13.23 -11.40
N ALA A 270 -10.01 -14.56 -11.36
CA ALA A 270 -11.13 -15.49 -11.47
C ALA A 270 -12.12 -15.33 -10.31
N HIS A 271 -11.65 -15.22 -9.07
CA HIS A 271 -12.50 -14.98 -7.90
C HIS A 271 -13.32 -13.71 -8.03
N TYR A 272 -12.68 -12.57 -8.34
CA TYR A 272 -13.36 -11.30 -8.45
C TYR A 272 -14.28 -11.26 -9.68
N TYR A 273 -13.92 -11.92 -10.78
CA TYR A 273 -14.82 -12.10 -11.92
C TYR A 273 -16.08 -12.88 -11.53
N HIS A 274 -15.96 -13.96 -10.75
CA HIS A 274 -17.11 -14.69 -10.25
C HIS A 274 -17.93 -13.88 -9.25
N ALA A 275 -17.29 -13.13 -8.35
CA ALA A 275 -17.97 -12.25 -7.39
C ALA A 275 -18.77 -11.14 -8.11
N GLN A 276 -18.20 -10.52 -9.15
CA GLN A 276 -18.85 -9.51 -9.99
C GLN A 276 -20.13 -10.08 -10.65
N ASN A 277 -20.05 -11.30 -11.16
CA ASN A 277 -21.17 -11.95 -11.84
C ASN A 277 -22.22 -12.52 -10.86
N SER A 278 -21.79 -12.95 -9.68
CA SER A 278 -22.70 -13.54 -8.66
C SER A 278 -23.48 -12.48 -7.89
N GLN A 279 -22.97 -11.25 -7.78
CA GLN A 279 -23.71 -10.11 -7.23
C GLN A 279 -24.82 -9.59 -8.17
N SER A 280 -25.00 -10.18 -9.35
CA SER A 280 -26.06 -9.81 -10.31
C SER A 280 -27.43 -10.46 -10.02
N THR A 281 -28.02 -10.15 -8.86
CA THR A 281 -29.50 -10.11 -8.77
C THR A 281 -29.99 -8.88 -9.55
N PRO A 282 -31.23 -8.90 -10.11
CA PRO A 282 -31.53 -8.18 -11.34
C PRO A 282 -31.26 -6.69 -11.18
N LYS A 283 -30.40 -6.13 -12.03
CA LYS A 283 -30.15 -4.70 -12.14
C LYS A 283 -31.50 -3.98 -12.13
N LYS A 284 -31.89 -3.38 -10.99
CA LYS A 284 -32.90 -2.32 -11.00
C LYS A 284 -32.43 -1.36 -12.08
N PRO A 285 -33.21 -1.14 -13.16
CA PRO A 285 -32.75 -0.33 -14.27
C PRO A 285 -32.36 1.02 -13.72
N SER A 286 -31.07 1.35 -13.83
CA SER A 286 -30.51 2.59 -13.31
C SER A 286 -31.34 3.75 -13.82
N THR A 287 -31.66 4.68 -12.92
CA THR A 287 -32.47 5.88 -13.19
C THR A 287 -31.91 6.71 -14.35
N PHE A 288 -30.62 6.54 -14.67
CA PHE A 288 -29.93 7.13 -15.83
C PHE A 288 -30.39 6.58 -17.19
N ARG A 289 -30.79 5.30 -17.30
CA ARG A 289 -31.34 4.79 -18.57
C ARG A 289 -32.75 5.32 -18.84
N LYS A 290 -33.51 5.67 -17.80
CA LYS A 290 -34.82 6.33 -17.94
C LYS A 290 -34.68 7.80 -18.38
N SER A 291 -33.64 8.51 -17.96
CA SER A 291 -33.40 9.90 -18.40
C SER A 291 -32.92 9.98 -19.86
N LEU A 292 -32.06 9.05 -20.31
CA LEU A 292 -31.59 9.01 -21.70
C LEU A 292 -32.72 8.65 -22.70
N HIS A 293 -33.61 7.72 -22.35
CA HIS A 293 -34.77 7.41 -23.18
C HIS A 293 -35.81 8.55 -23.18
N ARG A 294 -36.03 9.26 -22.07
CA ARG A 294 -36.87 10.47 -22.05
C ARG A 294 -36.26 11.61 -22.89
N ALA A 295 -34.95 11.83 -22.79
CA ALA A 295 -34.26 12.85 -23.59
C ALA A 295 -34.32 12.53 -25.09
N ARG A 296 -34.11 11.27 -25.50
CA ARG A 296 -34.27 10.85 -26.90
C ARG A 296 -35.71 10.98 -27.40
N ALA A 297 -36.70 10.68 -26.58
CA ALA A 297 -38.12 10.88 -26.92
C ALA A 297 -38.48 12.37 -27.10
N VAL A 298 -37.94 13.25 -26.24
CA VAL A 298 -38.16 14.72 -26.34
C VAL A 298 -37.45 15.32 -27.56
N VAL A 299 -36.24 14.87 -27.88
CA VAL A 299 -35.50 15.33 -29.07
C VAL A 299 -36.17 14.85 -30.37
N SER A 300 -36.73 13.64 -30.41
CA SER A 300 -37.49 13.15 -31.58
C SER A 300 -38.78 13.95 -31.84
N LYS A 301 -39.45 14.43 -30.78
CA LYS A 301 -40.65 15.29 -30.91
C LYS A 301 -40.33 16.74 -31.28
N MET A 302 -39.15 17.24 -30.95
CA MET A 302 -38.68 18.56 -31.42
C MET A 302 -38.21 18.54 -32.88
N SER A 303 -37.67 17.42 -33.36
CA SER A 303 -37.25 17.28 -34.76
C SER A 303 -38.43 17.24 -35.75
N LEU A 304 -39.58 16.72 -35.36
CA LEU A 304 -40.79 16.68 -36.18
C LEU A 304 -41.53 18.03 -36.26
N LYS A 305 -41.34 18.94 -35.30
CA LYS A 305 -41.96 20.28 -35.31
C LYS A 305 -41.24 21.29 -36.21
N LYS A 306 -40.04 20.98 -36.71
CA LYS A 306 -39.28 21.86 -37.63
C LYS A 306 -39.48 21.55 -39.11
N LYS A 307 -40.32 20.56 -39.46
CA LYS A 307 -40.61 20.19 -40.86
C LYS A 307 -41.99 20.62 -41.38
N ASN A 308 -42.83 21.25 -40.55
CA ASN A 308 -44.14 21.78 -40.97
C ASN A 308 -44.25 23.28 -40.66
N VAL A 309 -43.39 24.07 -41.29
CA VAL A 309 -43.63 25.51 -41.52
C VAL A 309 -43.25 25.76 -42.97
N GLU A 310 -44.17 25.45 -43.87
CA GLU A 310 -44.38 26.23 -45.10
C GLU A 310 -45.53 27.20 -44.83
#